data_AF-A0A2E6GV58-F1
#
_entry.id   AF-A0A2E6GV58-F1
#
_cell.length_a   1.000
_cell.length_b   1.000
_cell.length_c   1.000
_cell.angle_alpha   90.00
_cell.angle_beta   90.00
_cell.angle_gamma   90.00
#
_symmetry.space_group_name_H-M   'P 1'
#
loop_
_entity.id
_entity.type
_entity.pdbx_description
1 polymer ?
#
loop_
_entity_poly.entity_id
_entity_poly.type
_entity_poly.pdbx_seq_one_letter_code
_entity_poly.pdbx_strand_id
1 'polypeptide(L)'
;MNYKIIIVNIFFLLSLLITLVISLEVYTIKLNNLVSYYALSTTIPLFILQLVSINKFSRLIRNAKPKLFKKACIRPNGSEANSINVASLFDEKIPFLEMKEKHLIYHWKFTKRVVVYSMLSFLILIILFFI
;
A
#
# COMPACT_ATOMS: atom_id res chain seq x y z
N MET A 1 -10.32 -9.60 -14.24
CA MET A 1 -10.11 -8.34 -13.47
C MET A 1 -9.16 -8.49 -12.26
N ASN A 2 -8.33 -9.55 -12.17
CA ASN A 2 -7.29 -9.70 -11.12
C ASN A 2 -5.92 -9.12 -11.52
N TYR A 3 -5.77 -8.64 -12.75
CA TYR A 3 -4.46 -8.30 -13.32
C TYR A 3 -3.73 -7.20 -12.54
N LYS A 4 -4.41 -6.15 -12.02
CA LYS A 4 -3.71 -5.11 -11.23
C LYS A 4 -3.16 -5.65 -9.91
N ILE A 5 -3.92 -6.55 -9.26
CA ILE A 5 -3.48 -7.22 -8.04
C ILE A 5 -2.31 -8.15 -8.36
N ILE A 6 -2.39 -8.90 -9.45
CA ILE A 6 -1.32 -9.77 -9.94
C ILE A 6 -0.07 -8.96 -10.24
N ILE A 7 -0.18 -7.83 -10.96
CA ILE A 7 0.94 -6.93 -11.26
C ILE A 7 1.59 -6.41 -9.98
N VAL A 8 0.79 -5.97 -9.01
CA VAL A 8 1.31 -5.47 -7.73
C VAL A 8 2.01 -6.59 -6.94
N ASN A 9 1.46 -7.80 -6.93
CA ASN A 9 2.09 -8.98 -6.31
C ASN A 9 3.42 -9.32 -7.00
N ILE A 10 3.42 -9.42 -8.33
CA ILE A 10 4.60 -9.75 -9.14
C ILE A 10 5.67 -8.68 -8.95
N PHE A 11 5.30 -7.40 -8.99
CA PHE A 11 6.22 -6.28 -8.76
C PHE A 11 6.90 -6.41 -7.39
N PHE A 12 6.12 -6.57 -6.32
CA PHE A 12 6.69 -6.69 -4.96
C PHE A 12 7.59 -7.93 -4.82
N LEU A 13 7.16 -9.09 -5.32
CA LEU A 13 7.91 -10.34 -5.20
C LEU A 13 9.18 -10.35 -6.06
N LEU A 14 9.13 -9.84 -7.29
CA LEU A 14 10.30 -9.73 -8.15
C LEU A 14 11.33 -8.77 -7.55
N SER A 15 10.89 -7.61 -7.08
CA SER A 15 11.76 -6.66 -6.40
C SER A 15 12.46 -7.27 -5.19
N LEU A 16 11.73 -8.05 -4.38
CA LEU A 16 12.28 -8.75 -3.24
C LEU A 16 13.31 -9.80 -3.67
N LEU A 17 12.97 -10.65 -4.65
CA LEU A 17 13.86 -11.70 -5.16
C LEU A 17 15.14 -11.12 -5.76
N ILE A 18 15.04 -10.08 -6.59
CA ILE A 18 16.20 -9.41 -7.19
C ILE A 18 17.11 -8.86 -6.09
N THR A 19 16.54 -8.24 -5.06
CA THR A 19 17.32 -7.69 -3.94
C THR A 19 18.04 -8.78 -3.16
N LEU A 20 17.38 -9.91 -2.91
CA LEU A 20 17.99 -11.08 -2.27
C LEU A 20 19.12 -11.67 -3.11
N VAL A 21 18.91 -11.84 -4.43
CA VAL A 21 19.94 -12.34 -5.34
C VAL A 21 21.16 -11.41 -5.37
N ILE A 22 20.96 -10.09 -5.51
CA ILE A 22 22.04 -9.10 -5.50
C ILE A 22 22.79 -9.14 -4.15
N SER A 23 22.08 -9.32 -3.03
CA SER A 23 22.72 -9.42 -1.71
C SER A 23 23.56 -10.69 -1.51
N LEU A 24 23.25 -11.78 -2.23
CA LEU A 24 23.96 -13.07 -2.12
C LEU A 24 25.17 -13.17 -3.07
N GLU A 25 25.06 -12.63 -4.29
CA GLU A 25 26.11 -12.79 -5.32
C GLU A 25 27.19 -11.71 -5.30
N VAL A 26 26.92 -10.54 -4.71
CA VAL A 26 27.82 -9.38 -4.88
C VAL A 26 28.40 -8.90 -3.54
N TYR A 27 29.43 -9.61 -3.07
CA TYR A 27 30.25 -9.24 -1.90
C TYR A 27 30.85 -7.81 -1.98
N THR A 28 30.80 -7.15 -3.14
CA THR A 28 31.41 -5.84 -3.41
C THR A 28 30.43 -4.67 -3.49
N ILE A 29 29.11 -4.89 -3.53
CA ILE A 29 28.16 -3.78 -3.41
C ILE A 29 28.14 -3.35 -1.95
N LYS A 30 28.71 -2.16 -1.67
CA LYS A 30 28.58 -1.54 -0.35
C LYS A 30 27.11 -1.52 0.03
N LEU A 31 26.80 -1.98 1.23
CA LEU A 31 25.45 -2.20 1.74
C LEU A 31 24.52 -0.96 1.58
N ASN A 32 25.09 0.25 1.68
CA ASN A 32 24.41 1.52 1.37
C ASN A 32 23.78 1.61 -0.04
N ASN A 33 24.41 0.99 -1.04
CA ASN A 33 23.90 0.96 -2.42
C ASN A 33 22.70 0.00 -2.55
N LEU A 34 22.68 -1.10 -1.78
CA LEU A 34 21.55 -2.05 -1.76
C LEU A 34 20.31 -1.42 -1.12
N VAL A 35 20.49 -0.72 0.01
CA VAL A 35 19.43 0.05 0.68
C VAL A 35 18.86 1.09 -0.27
N SER A 36 19.72 1.88 -0.92
CA SER A 36 19.31 2.92 -1.88
C SER A 36 18.57 2.33 -3.08
N TYR A 37 19.05 1.22 -3.63
CA TYR A 37 18.41 0.52 -4.74
C TYR A 37 17.02 0.00 -4.35
N TYR A 38 16.88 -0.67 -3.20
CA TYR A 38 15.60 -1.19 -2.73
C TYR A 38 14.60 -0.06 -2.40
N ALA A 39 15.10 1.04 -1.82
CA ALA A 39 14.29 2.23 -1.56
C ALA A 39 13.69 2.79 -2.86
N LEU A 40 14.54 3.04 -3.87
CA LEU A 40 14.14 3.67 -5.14
C LEU A 40 13.32 2.74 -6.04
N SER A 41 13.67 1.46 -6.11
CA SER A 41 13.00 0.50 -7.00
C SER A 41 11.68 -0.03 -6.46
N THR A 42 11.50 -0.03 -5.13
CA THR A 42 10.40 -0.78 -4.50
C THR A 42 9.65 0.06 -3.49
N THR A 43 10.34 0.59 -2.48
CA THR A 43 9.67 1.28 -1.36
C THR A 43 8.99 2.56 -1.83
N ILE A 44 9.72 3.48 -2.47
CA ILE A 44 9.18 4.75 -2.96
C ILE A 44 8.01 4.53 -3.96
N PRO A 45 8.14 3.66 -4.98
CA PRO A 45 7.01 3.36 -5.88
C PRO A 45 5.77 2.84 -5.15
N LEU A 46 5.93 1.97 -4.14
CA LEU A 46 4.80 1.45 -3.36
C LEU A 46 4.14 2.53 -2.49
N PHE A 47 4.92 3.44 -1.92
CA PHE A 47 4.38 4.60 -1.20
C PHE A 47 3.61 5.54 -2.13
N ILE A 48 4.14 5.83 -3.32
CA ILE A 48 3.42 6.63 -4.32
C ILE A 48 2.11 5.93 -4.71
N LEU A 49 2.18 4.62 -5.00
CA LEU A 49 1.00 3.84 -5.36
C LEU A 49 -0.03 3.78 -4.21
N GLN A 50 0.42 3.72 -2.96
CA GLN A 50 -0.42 3.81 -1.78
C GLN A 50 -1.18 5.15 -1.76
N LEU A 51 -0.49 6.29 -1.91
CA LEU A 51 -1.13 7.61 -1.92
C LEU A 51 -2.15 7.73 -3.06
N VAL A 52 -1.78 7.29 -4.26
CA VAL A 52 -2.66 7.33 -5.45
C VAL A 52 -3.88 6.44 -5.26
N SER A 53 -3.70 5.21 -4.76
CA SER A 53 -4.80 4.26 -4.56
C SER A 53 -5.78 4.72 -3.48
N ILE A 54 -5.29 5.26 -2.35
CA ILE A 54 -6.13 5.83 -1.29
C ILE A 54 -6.93 7.01 -1.80
N ASN A 55 -6.29 7.96 -2.51
CA ASN A 55 -6.98 9.13 -3.04
C ASN A 55 -8.06 8.71 -4.06
N LYS A 56 -7.74 7.78 -4.96
CA LYS A 56 -8.70 7.25 -5.92
C LYS A 56 -9.88 6.55 -5.24
N PHE A 57 -9.62 5.68 -4.27
CA PHE A 57 -10.67 4.99 -3.51
C PHE A 57 -11.53 5.98 -2.71
N SER A 58 -10.91 6.97 -2.07
CA SER A 58 -11.58 8.05 -1.34
C SER A 58 -12.58 8.79 -2.23
N ARG A 59 -12.18 9.16 -3.45
CA ARG A 59 -13.08 9.83 -4.42
C ARG A 59 -14.25 8.95 -4.82
N LEU A 60 -13.99 7.66 -5.08
CA LEU A 60 -15.04 6.70 -5.45
C LEU A 60 -16.07 6.53 -4.32
N ILE A 61 -15.62 6.35 -3.08
CA ILE A 61 -16.50 6.20 -1.92
C ILE A 61 -17.22 7.50 -1.60
N ARG A 62 -16.58 8.67 -1.72
CA ARG A 62 -17.24 9.96 -1.52
C ARG A 62 -18.43 10.15 -2.45
N ASN A 63 -18.29 9.75 -3.71
CA ASN A 63 -19.33 9.90 -4.71
C ASN A 63 -20.44 8.86 -4.56
N ALA A 64 -20.08 7.59 -4.28
CA ALA A 64 -21.05 6.50 -4.20
C ALA A 64 -21.72 6.36 -2.82
N LYS A 65 -20.98 6.60 -1.73
CA LYS A 65 -21.42 6.40 -0.34
C LYS A 65 -20.88 7.52 0.59
N PRO A 66 -21.42 8.75 0.49
CA PRO A 66 -20.91 9.89 1.25
C PRO A 66 -20.97 9.73 2.78
N LYS A 67 -21.97 9.01 3.31
CA LYS A 67 -22.05 8.70 4.76
C LYS A 67 -20.90 7.78 5.21
N LEU A 68 -20.59 6.76 4.41
CA LEU A 68 -19.47 5.85 4.66
C LEU A 68 -18.14 6.59 4.55
N PHE A 69 -18.01 7.48 3.56
CA PHE A 69 -16.84 8.34 3.38
C PHE A 69 -16.58 9.18 4.63
N LYS A 70 -17.59 9.92 5.13
CA LYS A 70 -17.47 10.73 6.34
C LYS A 70 -17.00 9.91 7.54
N LYS A 71 -17.62 8.75 7.77
CA LYS A 71 -17.22 7.84 8.86
C LYS A 71 -15.76 7.39 8.72
N ALA A 72 -15.32 7.07 7.51
CA ALA A 72 -13.96 6.61 7.25
C ALA A 72 -12.89 7.71 7.26
N CYS A 73 -13.30 8.97 7.17
CA CYS A 73 -12.42 10.13 7.26
C CYS A 73 -12.21 10.63 8.69
N ILE A 74 -12.99 10.16 9.67
CA ILE A 74 -12.81 10.52 11.08
C ILE A 74 -11.56 9.83 11.60
N ARG A 75 -10.65 10.62 12.16
CA ARG A 75 -9.43 10.14 12.80
C ARG A 75 -9.70 9.73 14.26
N PRO A 76 -8.81 8.94 14.89
CA PRO A 76 -8.97 8.56 16.30
C PRO A 76 -9.10 9.75 17.27
N ASN A 77 -8.53 10.90 16.92
CA ASN A 77 -8.62 12.14 17.68
C ASN A 77 -9.88 12.97 17.37
N GLY A 78 -10.83 12.45 16.59
CA GLY A 78 -12.07 13.13 16.21
C GLY A 78 -11.95 14.12 15.04
N SER A 79 -10.74 14.41 14.55
CA SER A 79 -10.57 15.32 13.40
C SER A 79 -11.02 14.68 12.08
N GLU A 80 -11.61 15.49 11.20
CA GLU A 80 -12.00 15.07 9.86
C GLU A 80 -10.86 15.25 8.85
N ALA A 81 -10.72 14.30 7.92
CA ALA A 81 -9.77 14.36 6.82
C ALA A 81 -10.46 14.42 5.45
N ASN A 82 -9.75 14.97 4.46
CA ASN A 82 -10.24 15.03 3.06
C ASN A 82 -10.08 13.71 2.30
N SER A 83 -9.53 12.68 2.93
CA SER A 83 -9.33 11.34 2.38
C SER A 83 -9.51 10.27 3.45
N ILE A 84 -9.86 9.06 3.01
CA ILE A 84 -9.96 7.89 3.87
C ILE A 84 -8.58 7.62 4.48
N ASN A 85 -8.53 7.53 5.81
CA ASN A 85 -7.30 7.20 6.52
C ASN A 85 -6.91 5.73 6.25
N VAL A 86 -5.60 5.45 6.25
CA VAL A 86 -5.07 4.09 6.11
C VAL A 86 -5.66 3.18 7.18
N ALA A 87 -5.68 3.63 8.45
CA ALA A 87 -6.24 2.86 9.57
C ALA A 87 -7.69 2.44 9.31
N SER A 88 -8.50 3.34 8.75
CA SER A 88 -9.90 3.10 8.44
C SER A 88 -10.11 1.95 7.45
N LEU A 89 -9.15 1.66 6.56
CA LEU A 89 -9.25 0.54 5.61
C LEU A 89 -9.21 -0.84 6.28
N PHE A 90 -8.70 -0.90 7.51
CA PHE A 90 -8.54 -2.12 8.31
C PHE A 90 -9.48 -2.15 9.53
N ASP A 91 -10.18 -1.05 9.82
CA ASP A 91 -11.13 -0.98 10.92
C ASP A 91 -12.43 -1.75 10.58
N GLU A 92 -12.70 -2.80 11.35
CA GLU A 92 -13.90 -3.62 11.23
C GLU A 92 -15.19 -2.85 11.57
N LYS A 93 -15.09 -1.75 12.33
CA LYS A 93 -16.24 -0.88 12.63
C LYS A 93 -16.71 -0.09 11.41
N ILE A 94 -15.91 -0.03 10.34
CA ILE A 94 -16.28 0.62 9.10
C ILE A 94 -16.75 -0.46 8.12
N PRO A 95 -18.03 -0.43 7.68
CA PRO A 95 -18.65 -1.52 6.93
C PRO A 95 -18.23 -1.54 5.44
N PHE A 96 -16.93 -1.50 5.16
CA PHE A 96 -16.40 -1.67 3.81
C PHE A 96 -16.67 -3.09 3.26
N LEU A 97 -16.76 -4.08 4.14
CA LEU A 97 -17.08 -5.47 3.79
C LEU A 97 -18.54 -5.64 3.34
N GLU A 98 -19.45 -4.81 3.83
CA GLU A 98 -20.89 -4.87 3.54
C GLU A 98 -21.27 -4.11 2.25
N MET A 99 -20.29 -3.52 1.56
CA MET A 99 -20.54 -2.89 0.26
C MET A 99 -21.02 -3.94 -0.75
N LYS A 100 -22.12 -3.65 -1.45
CA LYS A 100 -22.68 -4.52 -2.49
C LYS A 100 -22.04 -4.29 -3.86
N GLU A 101 -21.45 -3.10 -4.05
CA GLU A 101 -20.90 -2.65 -5.32
C GLU A 101 -19.55 -3.32 -5.59
N LYS A 102 -19.54 -4.34 -6.46
CA LYS A 102 -18.35 -5.12 -6.82
C LYS A 102 -17.14 -4.25 -7.19
N HIS A 103 -17.36 -3.13 -7.88
CA HIS A 103 -16.28 -2.21 -8.28
C HIS A 103 -15.64 -1.49 -7.08
N LEU A 104 -16.43 -1.08 -6.06
CA LEU A 104 -15.90 -0.46 -4.84
C LEU A 104 -15.14 -1.47 -3.99
N ILE A 105 -15.68 -2.68 -3.84
CA ILE A 105 -15.02 -3.79 -3.12
C ILE A 105 -13.66 -4.08 -3.77
N TYR A 106 -13.61 -4.11 -5.10
CA TYR A 106 -12.37 -4.32 -5.83
C TYR A 106 -11.33 -3.22 -5.53
N HIS A 107 -11.74 -1.95 -5.61
CA HIS A 107 -10.85 -0.83 -5.30
C HIS A 107 -10.40 -0.83 -3.85
N TRP A 108 -11.27 -1.21 -2.92
CA TRP A 108 -10.93 -1.38 -1.51
C TRP A 108 -9.88 -2.48 -1.31
N LYS A 109 -10.10 -3.68 -1.86
CA LYS A 109 -9.15 -4.81 -1.79
C LYS A 109 -7.79 -4.46 -2.40
N PHE A 110 -7.80 -3.78 -3.56
CA PHE A 110 -6.58 -3.30 -4.20
C PHE A 110 -5.83 -2.31 -3.31
N THR A 111 -6.51 -1.28 -2.81
CA THR A 111 -5.92 -0.25 -1.93
C THR A 111 -5.36 -0.87 -0.65
N LYS A 112 -6.12 -1.77 -0.01
CA LYS A 112 -5.69 -2.49 1.20
C LYS A 112 -4.41 -3.29 0.95
N ARG A 113 -4.30 -3.96 -0.19
CA ARG A 113 -3.10 -4.74 -0.55
C ARG A 113 -1.89 -3.85 -0.85
N VAL A 114 -2.08 -2.75 -1.58
CA VAL A 114 -1.00 -1.78 -1.83
C VAL A 114 -0.46 -1.22 -0.52
N VAL A 115 -1.34 -0.88 0.44
CA VAL A 115 -0.91 -0.45 1.78
C VAL A 115 -0.07 -1.53 2.44
N VAL A 116 -0.53 -2.79 2.47
CA VAL A 116 0.21 -3.90 3.10
C VAL A 116 1.60 -4.04 2.49
N TYR A 117 1.73 -4.02 1.16
CA TYR A 117 3.04 -4.14 0.50
C TYR A 117 3.93 -2.91 0.69
N SER A 118 3.36 -1.72 0.76
CA SER A 118 4.08 -0.49 1.10
C SER A 118 4.64 -0.54 2.53
N MET A 119 3.87 -1.07 3.50
CA MET A 119 4.36 -1.24 4.87
C MET A 119 5.40 -2.36 4.98
N LEU A 120 5.22 -3.47 4.27
CA LEU A 120 6.19 -4.56 4.23
C LEU A 120 7.50 -4.14 3.56
N SER A 121 7.45 -3.40 2.44
CA SER A 121 8.65 -2.89 1.79
C SER A 121 9.40 -1.93 2.70
N PHE A 122 8.70 -1.06 3.44
CA PHE A 122 9.35 -0.21 4.42
C PHE A 122 10.03 -1.00 5.54
N LEU A 123 9.39 -2.06 6.06
CA LEU A 123 9.98 -2.93 7.07
C LEU A 123 11.24 -3.65 6.55
N ILE A 124 11.21 -4.14 5.31
CA ILE A 124 12.38 -4.73 4.66
C ILE A 124 13.49 -3.70 4.49
N LEU A 125 13.16 -2.47 4.09
CA LEU A 125 14.14 -1.40 3.97
C LEU A 125 14.84 -1.08 5.31
N ILE A 126 14.08 -1.09 6.42
CA ILE A 126 14.65 -0.94 7.77
C ILE A 126 15.62 -2.09 8.06
N ILE A 127 15.23 -3.34 7.80
CA ILE A 127 16.09 -4.50 8.02
C ILE A 127 17.37 -4.38 7.19
N LEU A 128 17.26 -4.02 5.91
CA LEU A 128 18.41 -3.82 5.02
C LEU A 128 19.33 -2.68 5.46
N PHE A 129 18.83 -1.69 6.21
CA PHE A 129 19.64 -0.59 6.72
C PHE A 129 20.52 -0.99 7.91
N PHE A 130 20.11 -2.00 8.69
CA PHE A 130 20.81 -2.45 9.90
C PHE A 130 21.70 -3.68 9.71
N ILE A 131 21.48 -4.46 8.65
CA ILE A 131 22.41 -5.51 8.21
C ILE A 131 23.65 -4.85 7.59
#